data_AF-G0EEG5-F1
#
_entry.id   AF-G0EEG5-F1
#
_cell.length_a   1.000
_cell.length_b   1.000
_cell.length_c   1.000
_cell.angle_alpha   90.00
_cell.angle_beta   90.00
_cell.angle_gamma   90.00
#
_symmetry.space_group_name_H-M   'P 1'
#
loop_
_entity.id
_entity.type
_entity.pdbx_description
1 polymer ?
#
loop_
_entity_poly.entity_id
_entity_poly.type
_entity_poly.pdbx_seq_one_letter_code
_entity_poly.pdbx_strand_id
1 'polypeptide(L)'
;MPVDLWKEVFLSDRPEPAHLELFVKLLVSDPRLALEEAARRVRYEAKPDTVVAWRDPVPLLAIASIHYVEGTKPKVILVQEAGRLVELTLEALTNVLEFSVMPVTYPTGYGKQRVKDALEKILRIVRGASINIVDVTDAPAPIGIALHRAGVRNYTITRRKGFEVLIEKFNL
;
A
#
# COMPACT_ATOMS: atom_id res chain seq x y z
N MET A 1 15.11 7.44 13.46
CA MET A 1 14.78 8.31 12.30
C MET A 1 14.50 9.73 12.78
N PRO A 2 14.93 10.78 12.05
CA PRO A 2 14.57 12.17 12.37
C PRO A 2 13.04 12.34 12.34
N VAL A 3 12.50 13.11 13.30
CA VAL A 3 11.05 13.35 13.44
C VAL A 3 10.46 14.03 12.19
N ASP A 4 11.25 14.87 11.53
CA ASP A 4 10.82 15.66 10.38
C ASP A 4 10.61 14.80 9.13
N LEU A 5 11.44 13.76 8.92
CA LEU A 5 11.33 12.91 7.74
C LEU A 5 10.04 12.06 7.74
N TRP A 6 9.57 11.63 8.92
CA TRP A 6 8.27 10.97 9.02
C TRP A 6 7.12 11.91 8.61
N LYS A 7 7.21 13.19 8.97
CA LYS A 7 6.21 14.19 8.56
C LYS A 7 6.27 14.49 7.06
N GLU A 8 7.48 14.67 6.54
CA GLU A 8 7.73 15.01 5.14
C GLU A 8 7.43 13.87 4.17
N VAL A 9 7.48 12.62 4.64
CA VAL A 9 7.34 11.44 3.78
C VAL A 9 6.12 10.60 4.10
N PHE A 10 6.03 10.11 5.33
CA PHE A 10 4.97 9.17 5.71
C PHE A 10 3.61 9.87 5.88
N LEU A 11 3.63 11.17 6.18
CA LEU A 11 2.42 11.98 6.42
C LEU A 11 2.12 13.01 5.31
N SER A 12 3.00 13.16 4.31
CA SER A 12 2.84 14.14 3.22
C SER A 12 2.04 13.56 2.06
N ASP A 13 1.09 14.30 1.49
CA ASP A 13 0.31 13.83 0.32
C ASP A 13 1.18 13.72 -0.95
N ARG A 14 2.25 14.50 -1.02
CA ARG A 14 3.22 14.50 -2.12
C ARG A 14 4.62 14.64 -1.52
N PRO A 15 5.20 13.52 -1.04
CA PRO A 15 6.54 13.57 -0.49
C PRO A 15 7.52 13.97 -1.60
N GLU A 16 8.47 14.85 -1.27
CA GLU A 16 9.54 15.15 -2.21
C GLU A 16 10.31 13.85 -2.52
N PRO A 17 10.65 13.57 -3.80
CA PRO A 17 11.32 12.32 -4.16
C PRO A 17 12.60 12.07 -3.36
N ALA A 18 13.38 13.11 -3.08
CA ALA A 18 14.60 13.01 -2.27
C ALA A 18 14.32 12.55 -0.83
N HIS A 19 13.27 13.08 -0.20
CA HIS A 19 12.87 12.67 1.13
C HIS A 19 12.32 11.25 1.13
N LEU A 20 11.51 10.88 0.12
CA LEU A 20 11.00 9.53 -0.04
C LEU A 20 12.14 8.49 -0.19
N GLU A 21 13.17 8.81 -0.96
CA GLU A 21 14.37 7.97 -1.08
C GLU A 21 15.13 7.84 0.24
N LEU A 22 15.33 8.94 0.96
CA LEU A 22 15.99 8.92 2.27
C LEU A 22 15.20 8.10 3.29
N PHE A 23 13.89 8.21 3.27
CA PHE A 23 12.98 7.45 4.11
C PHE A 23 13.10 5.95 3.86
N VAL A 24 13.09 5.52 2.59
CA VAL A 24 13.26 4.10 2.24
C VAL A 24 14.64 3.60 2.63
N LYS A 25 15.71 4.39 2.44
CA LYS A 25 17.06 4.00 2.90
C LYS A 25 17.11 3.75 4.41
N LEU A 26 16.45 4.60 5.20
CA LEU A 26 16.39 4.45 6.66
C LEU A 26 15.52 3.25 7.07
N LEU A 27 14.41 3.01 6.37
CA LEU A 27 13.60 1.80 6.54
C LEU A 27 14.44 0.55 6.31
N VAL A 28 15.21 0.50 5.21
CA VAL A 28 16.07 -0.63 4.88
C VAL A 28 17.13 -0.86 5.96
N SER A 29 17.64 0.21 6.58
CA SER A 29 18.66 0.10 7.64
C SER A 29 18.14 -0.48 8.95
N ASP A 30 16.88 -0.19 9.32
CA ASP A 30 16.24 -0.71 10.53
C ASP A 30 14.73 -0.93 10.32
N PRO A 31 14.35 -2.06 9.67
CA PRO A 31 12.96 -2.30 9.30
C PRO A 31 12.06 -2.57 10.51
N ARG A 32 12.60 -3.11 11.62
CA ARG A 32 11.83 -3.34 12.85
C ARG A 32 11.43 -2.01 13.50
N LEU A 33 12.39 -1.11 13.68
CA LEU A 33 12.10 0.21 14.23
C LEU A 33 11.13 0.99 13.33
N ALA A 34 11.28 0.90 12.01
CA ALA A 34 10.36 1.53 11.07
C ALA A 34 8.92 1.01 11.21
N LEU A 35 8.73 -0.30 11.41
CA LEU A 35 7.42 -0.91 11.65
C LEU A 35 6.81 -0.45 12.96
N GLU A 36 7.57 -0.45 14.06
CA GLU A 36 7.10 0.03 15.36
C GLU A 36 6.67 1.51 15.30
N GLU A 37 7.47 2.33 14.61
CA GLU A 37 7.22 3.77 14.50
C GLU A 37 6.05 4.11 13.58
N ALA A 38 5.89 3.34 12.50
CA ALA A 38 4.72 3.40 11.63
C ALA A 38 3.44 2.98 12.39
N ALA A 39 3.49 1.91 13.18
CA ALA A 39 2.33 1.41 13.90
C ALA A 39 1.76 2.44 14.90
N ARG A 40 2.63 3.26 15.53
CA ARG A 40 2.20 4.36 16.41
C ARG A 40 1.43 5.47 15.69
N ARG A 41 1.56 5.56 14.37
CA ARG A 41 0.97 6.62 13.51
C ARG A 41 -0.21 6.13 12.68
N VAL A 42 -0.27 4.83 12.42
CA VAL A 42 -1.34 4.23 11.63
C VAL A 42 -2.56 4.01 12.52
N ARG A 43 -3.71 4.50 12.06
CA ARG A 43 -5.02 4.22 12.65
C ARG A 43 -5.83 3.44 11.64
N TYR A 44 -6.57 2.44 12.09
CA TYR A 44 -7.38 1.61 11.21
C TYR A 44 -8.65 1.17 11.92
N GLU A 45 -9.78 1.22 11.21
CA GLU A 45 -11.06 0.71 11.71
C GLU A 45 -11.18 -0.80 11.50
N ALA A 46 -10.52 -1.32 10.46
CA ALA A 46 -10.47 -2.73 10.12
C ALA A 46 -9.08 -3.10 9.61
N LYS A 47 -8.59 -4.28 10.01
CA LYS A 47 -7.29 -4.76 9.54
C LYS A 47 -7.33 -5.09 8.03
N PRO A 48 -6.38 -4.58 7.24
CA PRO A 48 -6.26 -4.93 5.83
C PRO A 48 -5.57 -6.27 5.58
N ASP A 49 -6.25 -7.30 5.07
CA ASP A 49 -5.63 -8.60 4.78
C ASP A 49 -4.75 -8.62 3.51
N THR A 50 -4.97 -7.70 2.59
CA THR A 50 -4.25 -7.60 1.31
C THR A 50 -3.80 -6.17 1.06
N VAL A 51 -2.76 -5.99 0.25
CA VAL A 51 -2.27 -4.69 -0.22
C VAL A 51 -2.00 -4.72 -1.70
N VAL A 52 -2.32 -3.63 -2.40
CA VAL A 52 -1.92 -3.45 -3.79
C VAL A 52 -0.79 -2.44 -3.81
N ALA A 53 0.44 -2.91 -3.94
CA ALA A 53 1.61 -2.05 -3.98
C ALA A 53 1.92 -1.68 -5.43
N TRP A 54 1.88 -0.38 -5.74
CA TRP A 54 2.26 0.16 -7.03
C TRP A 54 3.41 1.15 -6.87
N ARG A 55 3.21 2.47 -6.96
CA ARG A 55 4.33 3.43 -7.06
C ARG A 55 4.84 4.01 -5.74
N ASP A 56 4.10 3.77 -4.66
CA ASP A 56 4.33 4.39 -3.37
C ASP A 56 4.66 3.32 -2.32
N PRO A 57 5.81 3.41 -1.61
CA PRO A 57 6.20 2.45 -0.58
C PRO A 57 5.50 2.67 0.77
N VAL A 58 4.97 3.86 1.06
CA VAL A 58 4.36 4.18 2.37
C VAL A 58 3.12 3.34 2.70
N PRO A 59 2.18 3.11 1.76
CA PRO A 59 1.04 2.22 1.98
C PRO A 59 1.44 0.80 2.39
N LEU A 60 2.50 0.28 1.77
CA LEU A 60 3.05 -1.04 2.09
C LEU A 60 3.60 -1.08 3.53
N LEU A 61 4.37 -0.07 3.93
CA LEU A 61 4.86 0.06 5.31
C LEU A 61 3.72 0.19 6.31
N ALA A 62 2.70 0.99 6.01
CA ALA A 62 1.57 1.22 6.91
C ALA A 62 0.85 -0.08 7.28
N ILE A 63 0.55 -0.92 6.30
CA ILE A 63 -0.09 -2.23 6.54
C ILE A 63 0.85 -3.20 7.24
N ALA A 64 2.10 -3.25 6.77
CA ALA A 64 3.08 -4.11 7.38
C ALA A 64 3.18 -3.82 8.89
N SER A 65 3.08 -2.54 9.28
CA SER A 65 3.07 -2.15 10.69
C SER A 65 1.88 -2.68 11.49
N ILE A 66 0.67 -2.70 10.89
CA ILE A 66 -0.53 -3.29 11.50
C ILE A 66 -0.31 -4.79 11.74
N HIS A 67 0.10 -5.51 10.70
CA HIS A 67 0.31 -6.95 10.74
C HIS A 67 1.47 -7.35 11.65
N TYR A 68 2.50 -6.52 11.73
CA TYR A 68 3.62 -6.70 12.64
C TYR A 68 3.16 -6.65 14.11
N VAL A 69 2.37 -5.63 14.48
CA VAL A 69 1.84 -5.49 15.84
C VAL A 69 0.84 -6.61 16.18
N GLU A 70 0.01 -7.00 15.22
CA GLU A 70 -0.99 -8.05 15.42
C GLU A 70 -0.45 -9.49 15.27
N GLY A 71 0.81 -9.67 14.86
CA GLY A 71 1.41 -10.98 14.62
C GLY A 71 0.77 -11.76 13.47
N THR A 72 0.24 -11.06 12.46
CA THR A 72 -0.36 -11.67 11.26
C THR A 72 0.47 -11.39 10.01
N LYS A 73 0.10 -11.99 8.87
CA LYS A 73 0.83 -11.89 7.61
C LYS A 73 -0.06 -11.29 6.52
N PRO A 74 0.32 -10.18 5.87
CA PRO A 74 -0.47 -9.62 4.79
C PRO A 74 -0.13 -10.26 3.44
N LYS A 75 -1.12 -10.29 2.56
CA LYS A 75 -0.91 -10.61 1.14
C LYS A 75 -0.58 -9.34 0.36
N VAL A 76 0.47 -9.37 -0.45
CA VAL A 76 0.90 -8.26 -1.31
C VAL A 76 0.58 -8.60 -2.75
N ILE A 77 -0.15 -7.72 -3.43
CA ILE A 77 -0.31 -7.72 -4.87
C ILE A 77 0.64 -6.65 -5.41
N LEU A 78 1.73 -7.08 -6.04
CA LEU A 78 2.74 -6.17 -6.57
C LEU A 78 2.44 -5.89 -8.05
N VAL A 79 2.11 -4.64 -8.36
CA VAL A 79 1.79 -4.23 -9.73
C VAL A 79 3.10 -4.01 -10.49
N GLN A 80 3.26 -4.61 -11.67
CA GLN A 80 4.43 -4.40 -12.53
C GLN A 80 4.64 -2.89 -12.78
N GLU A 81 5.88 -2.41 -12.69
CA GLU A 81 6.25 -0.98 -12.62
C GLU A 81 6.04 -0.31 -11.26
N ALA A 82 6.02 -1.09 -10.17
CA ALA A 82 5.97 -0.55 -8.81
C ALA A 82 7.11 0.43 -8.47
N GLY A 83 8.20 0.37 -9.24
CA GLY A 83 9.34 1.24 -9.06
C GLY A 83 10.24 0.76 -7.92
N ARG A 84 11.51 1.13 -8.03
CA ARG A 84 12.59 0.61 -7.18
C ARG A 84 12.34 0.79 -5.69
N LEU A 85 11.67 1.87 -5.28
CA LEU A 85 11.43 2.17 -3.87
C LEU A 85 10.44 1.21 -3.22
N VAL A 86 9.44 0.75 -3.96
CA VAL A 86 8.48 -0.25 -3.46
C VAL A 86 9.14 -1.62 -3.35
N GLU A 87 9.98 -1.98 -4.33
CA GLU A 87 10.75 -3.23 -4.30
C GLU A 87 11.70 -3.28 -3.10
N LEU A 88 12.48 -2.22 -2.87
CA LEU A 88 13.38 -2.11 -1.71
C LEU A 88 12.62 -2.16 -0.38
N THR A 89 11.45 -1.52 -0.32
CA THR A 89 10.61 -1.53 0.88
C THR A 89 10.07 -2.95 1.12
N LEU A 90 9.57 -3.62 0.09
CA LEU A 90 9.06 -4.98 0.20
C LEU A 90 10.16 -5.95 0.65
N GLU A 91 11.36 -5.85 0.07
CA GLU A 91 12.52 -6.65 0.45
C GLU A 91 12.88 -6.46 1.93
N ALA A 92 13.04 -5.21 2.37
CA ALA A 92 13.39 -4.89 3.75
C ALA A 92 12.33 -5.39 4.75
N LEU A 93 11.05 -5.25 4.41
CA LEU A 93 9.97 -5.70 5.26
C LEU A 93 9.88 -7.24 5.27
N THR A 94 10.14 -7.92 4.15
CA THR A 94 10.06 -9.40 4.07
C THR A 94 11.05 -10.08 5.04
N ASN A 95 12.15 -9.41 5.35
CA ASN A 95 13.13 -9.87 6.33
C ASN A 95 12.61 -9.83 7.79
N VAL A 96 11.51 -9.12 8.05
CA VAL A 96 10.92 -8.96 9.39
C VAL A 96 9.53 -9.57 9.48
N LEU A 97 8.76 -9.48 8.40
CA LEU A 97 7.38 -9.91 8.31
C LEU A 97 7.21 -10.73 7.03
N GLU A 98 6.77 -11.99 7.15
CA GLU A 98 6.56 -12.82 5.96
C GLU A 98 5.37 -12.30 5.13
N PHE A 99 5.62 -11.96 3.87
CA PHE A 99 4.60 -11.58 2.90
C PHE A 99 4.31 -12.71 1.92
N SER A 100 3.04 -12.85 1.55
CA SER A 100 2.68 -13.58 0.33
C SER A 100 2.60 -12.61 -0.83
N VAL A 101 3.57 -12.62 -1.74
CA VAL A 101 3.66 -11.67 -2.87
C VAL A 101 3.09 -12.28 -4.15
N MET A 102 2.17 -11.57 -4.79
CA MET A 102 1.57 -11.93 -6.08
C MET A 102 1.86 -10.83 -7.11
N PRO A 103 2.75 -11.08 -8.08
CA PRO A 103 3.02 -10.11 -9.12
C PRO A 103 1.85 -10.03 -10.11
N VAL A 104 1.47 -8.82 -10.50
CA VAL A 104 0.47 -8.56 -11.54
C VAL A 104 1.14 -7.83 -12.69
N THR A 105 1.34 -8.56 -13.79
CA THR A 105 1.86 -8.01 -15.05
C THR A 105 0.72 -7.59 -15.96
N TYR A 106 0.89 -6.56 -16.78
CA TYR A 106 -0.09 -6.14 -17.78
C TYR A 106 0.60 -5.75 -19.09
N PRO A 107 -0.06 -5.92 -20.24
CA PRO A 107 0.53 -5.58 -21.53
C PRO A 107 0.93 -4.10 -21.59
N THR A 108 2.02 -3.81 -22.31
CA THR A 108 2.52 -2.46 -22.53
C THR A 108 1.51 -1.61 -23.31
N GLY A 109 0.80 -0.70 -22.61
CA GLY A 109 -0.13 0.29 -23.22
C GLY A 109 0.32 1.75 -23.05
N TYR A 110 -0.56 2.75 -23.17
CA TYR A 110 -0.29 4.13 -22.72
C TYR A 110 -1.24 4.51 -21.57
N GLY A 111 -0.72 5.20 -20.56
CA GLY A 111 -1.48 5.95 -19.54
C GLY A 111 -2.65 5.19 -18.89
N LYS A 112 -3.89 5.53 -19.28
CA LYS A 112 -5.15 5.07 -18.66
C LYS A 112 -5.50 3.61 -18.96
N GLN A 113 -5.12 3.09 -20.13
CA GLN A 113 -5.45 1.71 -20.52
C GLN A 113 -4.65 0.71 -19.67
N ARG A 114 -3.37 1.02 -19.36
CA ARG A 114 -2.54 0.24 -18.45
C ARG A 114 -3.14 0.11 -17.05
N VAL A 115 -3.58 1.25 -16.50
CA VAL A 115 -4.20 1.28 -15.16
C VAL A 115 -5.46 0.42 -15.16
N LYS A 116 -6.31 0.56 -16.19
CA LYS A 116 -7.52 -0.24 -16.35
C LYS A 116 -7.22 -1.74 -16.41
N ASP A 117 -6.25 -2.16 -17.23
CA ASP A 117 -5.90 -3.57 -17.40
C ASP A 117 -5.28 -4.17 -16.13
N ALA A 118 -4.41 -3.41 -15.45
CA ALA A 118 -3.87 -3.78 -14.14
C ALA A 118 -4.98 -3.99 -13.12
N LEU A 119 -5.92 -3.04 -13.06
CA LEU A 119 -7.08 -3.12 -12.18
C LEU A 119 -7.96 -4.30 -12.54
N GLU A 120 -8.30 -4.55 -13.79
CA GLU A 120 -9.10 -5.72 -14.18
C GLU A 120 -8.45 -7.04 -13.75
N LYS A 121 -7.12 -7.15 -13.81
CA LYS A 121 -6.39 -8.32 -13.31
C LYS A 121 -6.44 -8.43 -11.80
N ILE A 122 -6.19 -7.33 -11.08
CA ILE A 122 -6.36 -7.27 -9.63
C ILE A 122 -7.79 -7.71 -9.29
N LEU A 123 -8.81 -7.12 -9.93
CA LEU A 123 -10.23 -7.43 -9.73
C LEU A 123 -10.58 -8.91 -9.93
N ARG A 124 -9.93 -9.62 -10.87
CA ARG A 124 -10.08 -11.07 -11.04
C ARG A 124 -9.45 -11.87 -9.91
N ILE A 125 -8.26 -11.46 -9.44
CA ILE A 125 -7.55 -12.08 -8.31
C ILE A 125 -8.33 -11.90 -7.02
N VAL A 126 -8.94 -10.72 -6.84
CA VAL A 126 -9.59 -10.30 -5.59
C VAL A 126 -11.09 -10.65 -5.54
N ARG A 127 -11.64 -11.24 -6.59
CA ARG A 127 -13.06 -11.59 -6.70
C ARG A 127 -13.50 -12.54 -5.58
N GLY A 128 -14.47 -12.12 -4.78
CA GLY A 128 -15.03 -12.93 -3.68
C GLY A 128 -14.21 -12.92 -2.38
N ALA A 129 -13.09 -12.21 -2.35
CA ALA A 129 -12.33 -12.00 -1.13
C ALA A 129 -12.63 -10.60 -0.55
N SER A 130 -12.65 -10.51 0.78
CA SER A 130 -12.78 -9.24 1.49
C SER A 130 -11.45 -8.50 1.38
N ILE A 131 -11.24 -7.78 0.27
CA ILE A 131 -9.93 -7.24 -0.05
C ILE A 131 -9.85 -5.76 0.22
N ASN A 132 -9.02 -5.46 1.21
CA ASN A 132 -8.60 -4.14 1.57
C ASN A 132 -7.53 -3.67 0.55
N ILE A 133 -7.72 -2.52 -0.10
CA ILE A 133 -6.84 -2.03 -1.18
C ILE A 133 -6.16 -0.76 -0.75
N VAL A 134 -5.00 -0.97 -0.16
CA VAL A 134 -4.21 0.12 0.36
C VAL A 134 -3.38 0.72 -0.78
N ASP A 135 -4.01 1.73 -1.35
CA ASP A 135 -3.48 2.81 -2.17
C ASP A 135 -3.45 2.62 -3.69
N VAL A 136 -4.03 3.62 -4.35
CA VAL A 136 -3.75 3.98 -5.72
C VAL A 136 -3.65 5.49 -5.71
N THR A 137 -2.49 6.01 -5.32
CA THR A 137 -2.12 7.40 -5.55
C THR A 137 -2.43 7.70 -7.03
N ASP A 138 -3.39 8.61 -7.25
CA ASP A 138 -4.06 8.96 -8.51
C ASP A 138 -5.29 8.13 -8.98
N ALA A 139 -6.03 7.45 -8.11
CA ALA A 139 -7.33 6.84 -8.48
C ALA A 139 -8.56 7.50 -7.84
N PRO A 140 -9.14 8.50 -8.50
CA PRO A 140 -10.17 9.37 -7.96
C PRO A 140 -11.57 8.79 -8.23
N ALA A 141 -11.98 7.71 -7.57
CA ALA A 141 -13.32 7.07 -7.68
C ALA A 141 -13.56 5.94 -8.72
N PRO A 142 -12.97 5.89 -9.93
CA PRO A 142 -13.15 4.76 -10.86
C PRO A 142 -12.78 3.40 -10.26
N ILE A 143 -11.84 3.36 -9.32
CA ILE A 143 -11.40 2.13 -8.67
C ILE A 143 -12.43 1.61 -7.69
N GLY A 144 -13.02 2.47 -6.87
CA GLY A 144 -14.12 2.06 -5.98
C GLY A 144 -15.29 1.47 -6.77
N ILE A 145 -15.63 2.06 -7.92
CA ILE A 145 -16.66 1.56 -8.83
C ILE A 145 -16.25 0.21 -9.45
N ALA A 146 -15.01 0.07 -9.91
CA ALA A 146 -14.52 -1.16 -10.51
C ALA A 146 -14.45 -2.32 -9.50
N LEU A 147 -14.06 -2.02 -8.26
CA LEU A 147 -14.06 -2.94 -7.12
C LEU A 147 -15.44 -3.45 -6.79
N HIS A 148 -16.40 -2.53 -6.67
CA HIS A 148 -17.77 -2.89 -6.43
C HIS A 148 -18.34 -3.79 -7.55
N ARG A 149 -18.07 -3.45 -8.83
CA ARG A 149 -18.48 -4.26 -9.99
C ARG A 149 -17.86 -5.65 -10.00
N ALA A 150 -16.66 -5.82 -9.44
CA ALA A 150 -16.02 -7.12 -9.29
C ALA A 150 -16.52 -7.94 -8.10
N GLY A 151 -17.49 -7.41 -7.33
CA GLY A 151 -18.03 -8.08 -6.15
C GLY A 151 -17.20 -7.90 -4.88
N VAL A 152 -16.24 -6.96 -4.86
CA VAL A 152 -15.54 -6.58 -3.63
C VAL A 152 -16.50 -5.72 -2.80
N ARG A 153 -16.89 -6.24 -1.63
CA ARG A 153 -17.88 -5.60 -0.75
C ARG A 153 -17.26 -4.83 0.40
N ASN A 154 -16.05 -5.17 0.78
CA ASN A 154 -15.27 -4.45 1.78
C ASN A 154 -13.93 -4.13 1.13
N TYR A 155 -13.65 -2.85 0.91
CA TYR A 155 -12.33 -2.39 0.56
C TYR A 155 -11.99 -1.19 1.43
N THR A 156 -10.76 -1.19 1.89
CA THR A 156 -10.05 -0.09 2.49
C THR A 156 -9.39 0.70 1.38
N ILE A 157 -9.44 2.03 1.38
CA ILE A 157 -8.51 2.87 0.59
C ILE A 157 -7.62 3.60 1.57
N THR A 158 -6.30 3.49 1.42
CA THR A 158 -5.38 4.37 2.15
C THR A 158 -5.35 5.72 1.47
N ARG A 159 -5.87 6.72 2.18
CA ARG A 159 -5.70 8.12 1.80
C ARG A 159 -4.65 8.73 2.70
N ARG A 160 -3.67 9.40 2.08
CA ARG A 160 -2.87 10.41 2.78
C ARG A 160 -3.80 11.62 2.92
N LYS A 161 -4.39 11.82 4.11
CA LYS A 161 -5.12 13.04 4.46
C LYS A 161 -4.46 13.55 5.70
N GLY A 162 -3.76 14.69 5.59
CA GLY A 162 -2.98 15.34 6.65
C GLY A 162 -3.46 14.93 8.04
N PHE A 163 -2.76 13.94 8.62
CA PHE A 163 -2.93 13.34 9.95
C PHE A 163 -3.62 11.98 10.13
N GLU A 164 -4.21 11.34 9.12
CA GLU A 164 -4.67 9.94 9.25
C GLU A 164 -4.42 9.15 7.96
N VAL A 165 -3.71 8.02 8.06
CA VAL A 165 -3.84 6.95 7.06
C VAL A 165 -5.23 6.38 7.27
N LEU A 166 -6.23 7.05 6.70
CA LEU A 166 -7.61 6.63 6.80
C LEU A 166 -7.74 5.36 5.99
N ILE A 167 -8.04 4.27 6.68
CA ILE A 167 -8.44 2.99 6.10
C ILE A 167 -9.97 3.00 6.07
N GLU A 168 -10.55 3.62 5.03
CA GLU A 168 -12.02 3.76 4.91
C GLU A 168 -12.65 2.47 4.37
N LYS A 169 -13.50 1.80 5.17
CA LYS A 169 -14.35 0.68 4.73
C LYS A 169 -15.60 1.22 4.04
N PHE A 170 -15.74 0.95 2.74
CA PHE A 170 -17.03 1.19 2.07
C PHE A 170 -17.97 0.00 2.28
N ASN A 171 -18.91 0.12 3.22
CA ASN A 171 -20.14 -0.68 3.20
C ASN A 171 -21.10 0.01 2.21
N LEU A 172 -21.34 -0.59 1.05
CA LEU A 172 -22.44 -0.19 0.15
C LEU A 172 -23.63 -1.12 0.38
#